data_AF-A0A7G8WP06-F1
#
_entry.id   AF-A0A7G8WP06-F1
#
_cell.length_a   1.000
_cell.length_b   1.000
_cell.length_c   1.000
_cell.angle_alpha   90.00
_cell.angle_beta   90.00
_cell.angle_gamma   90.00
#
_symmetry.space_group_name_H-M   'P 1'
#
loop_
_entity.id
_entity.type
_entity.pdbx_description
1 polymer ?
#
loop_
_entity_poly.entity_id
_entity_poly.type
_entity_poly.pdbx_seq_one_letter_code
_entity_poly.pdbx_strand_id
1 'polypeptide(L)'
;MERFLRTLHDAGFSDRAAVSAYRAFSCFLLGHLLLEVTALGSISAEVGRAEPQPAPPVYLSDYPHLDAIQAELTRPYTDDEFEEALESLLDRLESQGLT
;
A
#
# COMPACT_ATOMS: atom_id res chain seq x y z
N MET A 1 17.08 -10.02 -6.94
CA MET A 1 16.33 -11.17 -7.48
C MET A 1 16.92 -12.50 -7.01
N GLU A 2 18.04 -12.95 -7.58
CA GLU A 2 18.62 -14.29 -7.30
C GLU A 2 18.84 -14.58 -5.81
N ARG A 3 19.42 -13.63 -5.06
CA ARG A 3 19.64 -13.81 -3.62
C ARG A 3 18.33 -13.95 -2.83
N PHE A 4 17.29 -13.21 -3.21
CA PHE A 4 16.00 -13.21 -2.52
C PHE A 4 15.26 -14.53 -2.76
N LEU A 5 15.21 -14.99 -4.01
CA LEU A 5 14.60 -16.28 -4.36
C LEU A 5 15.32 -17.45 -3.69
N ARG A 6 16.66 -17.41 -3.66
CA ARG A 6 17.45 -18.42 -2.93
C ARG A 6 17.11 -18.43 -1.44
N THR A 7 17.01 -17.27 -0.79
CA THR A 7 16.62 -17.20 0.63
C THR A 7 15.23 -17.80 0.87
N LEU A 8 14.27 -17.58 -0.03
CA LEU A 8 12.94 -18.19 0.07
C LEU A 8 12.99 -19.71 -0.10
N HIS A 9 13.81 -20.21 -1.03
CA HIS A 9 14.03 -21.65 -1.17
C HIS A 9 14.71 -22.27 0.06
N ASP A 10 15.73 -21.60 0.60
CA ASP A 10 16.42 -22.04 1.83
C ASP A 10 15.45 -22.06 3.02
N ALA A 11 14.42 -21.22 3.01
CA ALA A 11 13.32 -21.21 3.98
C ALA A 11 12.21 -22.24 3.71
N GLY A 12 12.32 -23.05 2.64
CA GLY A 12 11.39 -24.14 2.32
C GLY A 12 10.26 -23.79 1.34
N PHE A 13 10.27 -22.59 0.74
CA PHE A 13 9.23 -22.20 -0.21
C PHE A 13 9.37 -23.00 -1.52
N SER A 14 8.25 -23.49 -2.05
CA SER A 14 8.18 -24.01 -3.42
C SER A 14 8.43 -22.89 -4.45
N ASP A 15 8.84 -23.23 -5.67
CA ASP A 15 9.05 -22.26 -6.76
C ASP A 15 7.85 -21.31 -6.93
N ARG A 16 6.63 -21.87 -6.87
CA ARG A 16 5.39 -21.10 -6.99
C ARG A 16 5.21 -20.14 -5.81
N ALA A 17 5.46 -20.59 -4.59
CA ALA A 17 5.39 -19.76 -3.39
C ALA A 17 6.44 -18.65 -3.42
N ALA A 18 7.67 -18.97 -3.85
CA ALA A 18 8.76 -18.00 -3.95
C ALA A 18 8.46 -16.89 -4.97
N VAL A 19 7.91 -17.23 -6.14
CA VAL A 19 7.46 -16.25 -7.14
C VAL A 19 6.32 -15.38 -6.61
N SER A 20 5.37 -15.98 -5.89
CA SER A 20 4.26 -15.25 -5.27
C SER A 20 4.76 -14.25 -4.24
N ALA A 21 5.66 -14.69 -3.35
CA ALA A 21 6.30 -13.85 -2.33
C ALA A 21 7.07 -12.68 -2.93
N TYR A 22 7.88 -12.94 -3.96
CA TYR A 22 8.60 -11.89 -4.66
C TYR A 22 7.69 -10.83 -5.27
N ARG A 23 6.59 -11.24 -5.92
CA ARG A 23 5.62 -10.31 -6.52
C ARG A 23 4.91 -9.50 -5.44
N ALA A 24 4.46 -10.14 -4.37
CA ALA A 24 3.76 -9.47 -3.28
C ALA A 24 4.66 -8.42 -2.61
N PHE A 25 5.90 -8.78 -2.28
CA PHE A 25 6.90 -7.87 -1.72
C PHE A 25 7.21 -6.69 -2.65
N SER A 26 7.42 -6.97 -3.94
CA SER A 26 7.74 -5.91 -4.92
C SER A 26 6.57 -4.95 -5.12
N CYS A 27 5.34 -5.47 -5.21
CA CYS A 27 4.14 -4.64 -5.33
C CYS A 27 3.88 -3.81 -4.07
N PHE A 28 4.11 -4.39 -2.89
CA PHE A 28 4.01 -3.68 -1.61
C PHE A 28 4.98 -2.50 -1.55
N LEU A 29 6.28 -2.74 -1.79
CA LEU A 29 7.29 -1.67 -1.79
C LEU A 29 6.99 -0.59 -2.83
N LEU A 30 6.60 -0.99 -4.04
CA LEU A 30 6.26 -0.02 -5.08
C LEU A 30 5.04 0.82 -4.69
N GLY A 31 4.01 0.20 -4.13
CA GLY A 31 2.82 0.90 -3.62
C GLY A 31 3.17 1.90 -2.53
N HIS A 32 4.01 1.50 -1.57
CA HIS A 32 4.47 2.37 -0.49
C HIS A 32 5.27 3.57 -1.02
N LEU A 33 6.25 3.33 -1.90
CA LEU A 33 7.04 4.41 -2.51
C LEU A 33 6.17 5.38 -3.33
N LEU A 34 5.14 4.88 -4.02
CA LEU A 34 4.20 5.75 -4.72
C LEU A 34 3.42 6.64 -3.74
N LEU A 35 2.95 6.09 -2.63
CA LEU A 35 2.26 6.86 -1.58
C LEU A 35 3.18 7.93 -0.99
N GLU A 36 4.42 7.59 -0.67
CA GLU A 36 5.43 8.53 -0.15
C GLU A 36 5.68 9.69 -1.12
N VAL A 37 5.88 9.39 -2.40
CA VAL A 37 6.12 10.40 -3.44
C VAL A 37 4.88 11.30 -3.67
N THR A 38 3.66 10.76 -3.53
CA THR A 38 2.43 11.56 -3.60
C THR A 38 2.25 12.45 -2.37
N ALA A 39 2.58 11.96 -1.16
CA ALA A 39 2.49 12.72 0.08
C ALA A 39 3.48 13.89 0.12
N LEU A 40 4.66 13.72 -0.49
CA LEU A 40 5.67 14.77 -0.67
C LEU A 40 5.30 15.83 -1.73
N GLY A 41 4.13 15.69 -2.38
CA GLY A 41 3.64 16.65 -3.38
C GLY A 41 4.42 16.67 -4.70
N SER A 42 5.28 15.67 -4.94
CA SER A 42 6.13 15.62 -6.14
C SER A 42 5.36 15.11 -7.38
N ILE A 43 4.35 14.27 -7.17
CA ILE A 43 3.32 14.01 -8.18
C ILE A 43 2.25 15.10 -8.00
N SER A 44 2.52 16.26 -8.57
CA SER A 44 1.51 17.31 -8.72
C SER A 44 0.29 16.70 -9.41
N ALA A 45 -0.89 16.91 -8.83
CA ALA A 45 -2.21 16.49 -9.35
C ALA A 45 -2.60 17.24 -10.65
N GLU A 46 -1.65 17.40 -11.58
CA GLU A 46 -1.81 18.01 -12.89
C GLU A 46 -2.23 17.00 -13.96
N VAL A 47 -2.15 15.70 -13.68
CA VAL A 47 -2.71 14.66 -14.55
C VAL A 47 -4.22 14.57 -14.31
N GLY A 48 -4.99 15.40 -15.02
CA GLY A 48 -6.44 15.25 -15.12
C GLY A 48 -7.31 16.40 -14.63
N ARG A 49 -6.80 17.64 -14.55
CA ARG A 49 -7.70 18.81 -14.46
C ARG A 49 -8.48 18.98 -15.77
N ALA A 50 -9.58 18.24 -15.91
CA ALA A 50 -10.75 18.80 -16.57
C ALA A 50 -11.16 20.04 -15.77
N GLU A 51 -11.50 21.14 -16.43
CA GLU A 51 -12.01 22.33 -15.74
C GLU A 51 -13.12 21.90 -14.76
N PRO A 52 -13.03 22.27 -13.46
CA PRO A 52 -14.02 21.86 -12.48
C PRO A 52 -15.35 22.49 -12.88
N GLN A 53 -16.22 21.69 -13.49
CA GLN A 53 -17.62 22.05 -13.68
C GLN A 53 -18.22 22.20 -12.27
N PRO A 54 -19.01 23.26 -11.98
CA PRO A 54 -19.50 23.51 -10.64
C PRO A 54 -20.36 22.33 -10.19
N ALA A 55 -19.78 21.46 -9.36
CA ALA A 55 -20.50 20.43 -8.66
C ALA A 55 -21.40 21.09 -7.60
N PRO A 56 -22.60 20.55 -7.34
CA PRO A 56 -23.41 21.01 -6.23
C PRO A 56 -22.62 20.91 -4.91
N PRO A 57 -22.87 21.80 -3.93
CA PRO A 57 -22.19 21.76 -2.64
C PRO A 57 -22.47 20.41 -1.97
N VAL A 58 -21.40 19.66 -1.70
CA VAL A 58 -21.45 18.41 -0.97
C VAL A 58 -21.22 18.72 0.51
N TYR A 59 -22.19 18.38 1.36
CA TYR A 59 -22.04 18.57 2.80
C TYR A 59 -21.49 17.30 3.43
N LEU A 60 -20.46 17.44 4.27
CA LEU A 60 -19.88 16.29 4.96
C LEU A 60 -20.90 15.59 5.88
N SER A 61 -21.92 16.31 6.34
CA SER A 61 -23.06 15.78 7.09
C SER A 61 -23.83 14.67 6.36
N ASP A 62 -23.72 14.58 5.04
CA ASP A 62 -24.34 13.52 4.24
C ASP A 62 -23.55 12.20 4.31
N TYR A 63 -22.35 12.21 4.92
CA TYR A 63 -21.43 11.08 5.02
C TYR A 63 -21.00 10.84 6.48
N PRO A 64 -21.88 10.28 7.33
CA PRO A 64 -21.63 10.17 8.77
C PRO A 64 -20.36 9.35 9.10
N HIS A 65 -19.99 8.37 8.28
CA HIS A 65 -18.75 7.62 8.47
C HIS A 65 -17.51 8.44 8.14
N LEU A 66 -17.53 9.22 7.05
CA LEU A 66 -16.42 10.11 6.69
C LEU A 66 -16.28 11.21 7.74
N ASP A 67 -17.38 11.80 8.19
CA ASP A 67 -17.37 12.82 9.24
C ASP A 67 -16.73 12.30 10.54
N ALA A 68 -17.00 11.04 10.90
CA ALA A 68 -16.45 10.40 12.08
C ALA A 68 -14.93 10.10 11.99
N ILE A 69 -14.41 9.76 10.80
CA ILE A 69 -13.01 9.30 10.64
C ILE A 69 -12.11 10.27 9.87
N GLN A 70 -12.64 11.40 9.37
CA GLN A 70 -11.89 12.37 8.57
C GLN A 70 -10.59 12.84 9.25
N ALA A 71 -10.62 12.97 10.58
CA ALA A 71 -9.48 13.43 11.36
C ALA A 71 -8.34 12.40 11.33
N GLU A 72 -8.67 11.10 11.32
CA GLU A 72 -7.68 10.03 11.16
C GLU A 72 -7.21 9.93 9.71
N LEU A 73 -8.11 10.03 8.73
CA LEU A 73 -7.77 9.94 7.30
C LEU A 73 -6.85 11.05 6.80
N THR A 74 -6.82 12.19 7.49
CA THR A 74 -5.97 13.33 7.12
C THR A 74 -4.60 13.30 7.80
N ARG A 75 -4.37 12.33 8.70
CA ARG A 75 -3.04 12.18 9.31
C ARG A 75 -2.03 11.76 8.25
N PRO A 76 -0.80 12.29 8.34
CA PRO A 76 0.27 11.84 7.45
C PRO A 76 0.55 10.37 7.72
N TYR A 77 0.80 9.62 6.64
CA TYR A 77 1.23 8.23 6.75
C TYR A 77 2.56 8.18 7.53
N THR A 78 2.65 7.33 8.55
CA THR A 78 3.84 7.25 9.41
C THR A 78 4.66 6.00 9.12
N ASP A 79 5.94 6.00 9.52
CA ASP A 79 6.83 4.84 9.40
C ASP A 79 6.23 3.59 10.10
N ASP A 80 5.50 3.77 11.20
CA ASP A 80 4.83 2.68 11.92
C ASP A 80 3.81 1.93 11.04
N GLU A 81 3.08 2.63 10.18
CA GLU A 81 2.08 2.02 9.28
C GLU A 81 2.75 1.24 8.13
N PHE A 82 4.02 1.53 7.82
CA PHE A 82 4.81 0.73 6.89
C PHE A 82 5.21 -0.60 7.54
N GLU A 83 5.74 -0.56 8.77
CA GLU A 83 6.17 -1.76 9.49
C GLU A 83 4.99 -2.69 9.78
N GLU A 84 3.84 -2.17 10.22
CA GLU A 84 2.62 -2.97 10.44
C GLU A 84 2.14 -3.67 9.16
N ALA A 85 2.18 -2.95 8.03
CA ALA A 85 1.78 -3.51 6.74
C ALA A 85 2.81 -4.52 6.20
N LEU A 86 4.10 -4.33 6.50
CA LEU A 86 5.16 -5.26 6.18
C LEU A 86 5.03 -6.56 7.00
N GLU A 87 4.79 -6.46 8.31
CA GLU A 87 4.50 -7.63 9.16
C GLU A 87 3.28 -8.40 8.65
N SER A 88 2.19 -7.70 8.34
CA SER A 88 0.98 -8.33 7.78
C SER A 88 1.26 -9.07 6.47
N LEU A 89 2.15 -8.54 5.62
CA LEU A 89 2.60 -9.21 4.41
C LEU A 89 3.42 -10.46 4.74
N LEU A 90 4.38 -10.35 5.66
CA LEU A 90 5.24 -11.47 6.05
C LEU A 90 4.43 -12.61 6.67
N ASP A 91 3.51 -12.32 7.59
CA ASP A 91 2.59 -13.30 8.20
C ASP A 91 1.81 -14.07 7.13
N ARG A 92 1.31 -13.35 6.13
CA ARG A 92 0.61 -13.96 5.00
C ARG A 92 1.56 -14.86 4.20
N LEU A 93 2.79 -14.45 3.94
CA LEU A 93 3.75 -15.26 3.17
C LEU A 93 4.13 -16.53 3.92
N GLU A 94 4.32 -16.45 5.24
CA GLU A 94 4.55 -17.63 6.09
C GLU A 94 3.40 -18.62 6.02
N SER A 95 2.15 -18.13 6.10
CA SER A 95 0.96 -18.97 5.97
C SER A 95 0.82 -19.66 4.60
N GLN A 96 1.45 -19.12 3.55
CA GLN A 96 1.38 -19.62 2.17
C GLN A 96 2.60 -20.45 1.76
N GLY A 97 3.73 -20.31 2.46
CA GLY A 97 5.01 -20.92 2.10
C GLY A 97 5.26 -22.30 2.71
N LEU A 98 4.58 -22.65 3.81
CA LEU A 98 4.82 -23.86 4.62
C LEU A 98 3.92 -25.07 4.27
N THR A 99 3.45 -25.18 3.03
CA THR A 99 2.69 -26.35 2.50
C THR A 99 3.35 -26.91 1.26
#